data_AF-H2BPU4-F1
#
_entry.id   AF-H2BPU4-F1
#
_cell.length_a   1.000
_cell.length_b   1.000
_cell.length_c   1.000
_cell.angle_alpha   90.00
_cell.angle_beta   90.00
_cell.angle_gamma   90.00
#
_symmetry.space_group_name_H-M   'P 1'
#
loop_
_entity.id
_entity.type
_entity.pdbx_description
1 polymer ?
#
loop_
_entity_poly.entity_id
_entity_poly.type
_entity_poly.pdbx_seq_one_letter_code
_entity_poly.pdbx_strand_id
1 'polypeptide(L)'
;MRPDASEATFLRSKLSCDVLNRLGLTSLSSNYAKLYINDEYMGLYNMMDSFKLSWAEYAFDDENTTGLIQCPDSSSFLSVESSSEMCVNENEEVTDNSEWVQFLTALDNAQSTEEIEKIFDVDHFLKLMAYEYLFGAWDNFLVTGHNYYLYRQQNGQWKFLLYDFDNSFGHDIDTAFKNIIFNKDSSLGTKNYPELSFAEWAKPSHIVDVLILKDPTRFNSIIKEIVADVFNPATLYAYIDQLKEKIRPYVELDKTPDENGHLPGRINPKASEYTLEEWEANTEFTSVNSKLGYFSYGLKYWILAKYRYVCKNYNLDCDATYLDESFTYEINENVEYKNNEQNAPVTTDVPQSTDIPQPTDVPQPTDVPQPTDVPQSTDVPQSTQTPAPQQQQYKCISEVLGYPCCSPEITEVFTTDINGDWSYDFEKQIWCGLTPYKTSTETGECWSEKFGYPCCDNCAVYDVDDNGKWGYNFQTQTWCGIPSFCQN
;
A
#
# COMPACT_ATOMS: atom_id res chain seq x y z
N MET A 1 10.06 -21.25 -3.89
CA MET A 1 9.58 -21.62 -5.24
C MET A 1 8.10 -21.36 -5.30
N ARG A 2 7.62 -20.62 -6.30
CA ARG A 2 6.23 -20.22 -6.44
C ARG A 2 5.72 -20.66 -7.82
N PRO A 3 4.50 -21.23 -7.89
CA PRO A 3 3.87 -21.53 -9.17
C PRO A 3 3.34 -20.28 -9.88
N ASP A 4 3.22 -19.14 -9.17
CA ASP A 4 2.62 -17.88 -9.66
C ASP A 4 1.29 -18.10 -10.40
N ALA A 5 0.47 -19.04 -9.90
CA ALA A 5 -0.76 -19.50 -10.56
C ALA A 5 -1.92 -18.48 -10.50
N SER A 6 -1.81 -17.47 -9.65
CA SER A 6 -2.74 -16.33 -9.56
C SER A 6 -2.70 -15.49 -10.84
N GLU A 7 -1.53 -15.37 -11.47
CA GLU A 7 -1.27 -14.43 -12.57
C GLU A 7 -0.96 -15.14 -13.90
N ALA A 8 -1.25 -14.47 -15.03
CA ALA A 8 -1.26 -15.11 -16.34
C ALA A 8 0.11 -15.21 -17.04
N THR A 9 1.14 -14.51 -16.57
CA THR A 9 2.36 -14.19 -17.34
C THR A 9 3.63 -14.90 -16.87
N PHE A 10 3.71 -15.32 -15.59
CA PHE A 10 4.96 -15.69 -14.89
C PHE A 10 6.02 -14.58 -14.85
N LEU A 11 5.67 -13.34 -15.23
CA LEU A 11 6.62 -12.24 -15.37
C LEU A 11 6.52 -11.25 -14.21
N ARG A 12 5.38 -11.12 -13.53
CA ARG A 12 5.14 -10.04 -12.58
C ARG A 12 6.16 -10.01 -11.46
N SER A 13 6.27 -11.11 -10.72
CA SER A 13 7.25 -11.23 -9.64
C SER A 13 8.70 -11.08 -10.10
N LYS A 14 9.04 -11.58 -11.30
CA LYS A 14 10.37 -11.45 -11.87
C LYS A 14 10.70 -10.00 -12.20
N LEU A 15 9.80 -9.32 -12.90
CA LEU A 15 9.93 -7.91 -13.28
C LEU A 15 10.06 -7.03 -12.04
N SER A 16 9.22 -7.25 -11.03
CA SER A 16 9.25 -6.54 -9.76
C SER A 16 10.60 -6.65 -9.06
N CYS A 17 11.12 -7.87 -8.89
CA CYS A 17 12.45 -8.09 -8.32
C CYS A 17 13.54 -7.38 -9.13
N ASP A 18 13.52 -7.50 -10.46
CA ASP A 18 14.56 -6.91 -11.31
C ASP A 18 14.54 -5.39 -11.31
N VAL A 19 13.35 -4.79 -11.31
CA VAL A 19 13.15 -3.34 -11.21
C VAL A 19 13.71 -2.84 -9.90
N LEU A 20 13.34 -3.45 -8.77
CA LEU A 20 13.82 -3.05 -7.46
C LEU A 20 15.35 -3.17 -7.37
N ASN A 21 15.92 -4.27 -7.86
CA ASN A 21 17.37 -4.47 -7.90
C ASN A 21 18.07 -3.48 -8.85
N ARG A 22 17.46 -3.13 -9.99
CA ARG A 22 17.99 -2.12 -10.93
C ARG A 22 18.02 -0.72 -10.30
N LEU A 23 17.03 -0.39 -9.49
CA LEU A 23 16.96 0.86 -8.73
C LEU A 23 17.96 0.90 -7.55
N GLY A 24 18.76 -0.16 -7.35
CA GLY A 24 19.72 -0.28 -6.26
C GLY A 24 19.05 -0.45 -4.90
N LEU A 25 17.78 -0.86 -4.87
CA LEU A 25 17.04 -1.13 -3.64
C LEU A 25 17.38 -2.52 -3.13
N THR A 26 17.57 -2.64 -1.82
CA THR A 26 17.59 -3.93 -1.15
C THR A 26 16.27 -4.66 -1.38
N SER A 27 16.30 -5.75 -2.14
CA SER A 27 15.13 -6.54 -2.50
C SER A 27 15.51 -8.00 -2.72
N LEU A 28 14.50 -8.83 -2.96
CA LEU A 28 14.66 -10.23 -3.31
C LEU A 28 15.11 -10.38 -4.78
N SER A 29 15.80 -11.47 -5.09
CA SER A 29 16.03 -11.89 -6.47
C SER A 29 15.05 -12.99 -6.88
N SER A 30 14.77 -13.05 -8.18
CA SER A 30 13.88 -14.04 -8.79
C SER A 30 14.52 -14.59 -10.07
N ASN A 31 14.31 -15.88 -10.33
CA ASN A 31 14.66 -16.56 -11.57
C ASN A 31 13.69 -17.72 -11.85
N TYR A 32 13.83 -18.42 -12.96
CA TYR A 32 12.94 -19.51 -13.35
C TYR A 32 13.54 -20.88 -13.07
N ALA A 33 12.69 -21.84 -12.72
CA ALA A 33 13.04 -23.24 -12.54
C ALA A 33 12.08 -24.15 -13.31
N LYS A 34 12.63 -25.21 -13.93
CA LYS A 34 11.84 -26.37 -14.33
C LYS A 34 11.83 -27.34 -13.16
N LEU A 35 10.65 -27.62 -12.62
CA LEU A 35 10.51 -28.51 -11.48
C LEU A 35 10.23 -29.94 -11.95
N TYR A 36 10.94 -30.89 -11.37
CA TYR A 36 10.65 -32.32 -11.48
C TYR A 36 10.52 -32.91 -10.08
N ILE A 37 9.47 -33.69 -9.83
CA ILE A 37 9.31 -34.47 -8.60
C ILE A 37 9.14 -35.93 -9.01
N ASN A 38 10.02 -36.81 -8.53
CA ASN A 38 10.03 -38.24 -8.90
C ASN A 38 10.05 -38.48 -10.43
N ASP A 39 10.92 -37.75 -11.14
CA ASP A 39 11.06 -37.77 -12.60
C ASP A 39 9.83 -37.27 -13.39
N GLU A 40 8.78 -36.81 -12.71
CA GLU A 40 7.60 -36.21 -13.34
C GLU A 40 7.76 -34.68 -13.43
N TYR A 41 7.54 -34.13 -14.62
CA TYR A 41 7.62 -32.68 -14.86
C TYR A 41 6.43 -31.96 -14.22
N MET A 42 6.72 -31.05 -13.31
CA MET A 42 5.72 -30.31 -12.54
C MET A 42 5.38 -28.95 -13.15
N GLY A 43 6.11 -28.49 -14.18
CA GLY A 43 5.87 -27.19 -14.81
C GLY A 43 6.99 -26.18 -14.63
N LEU A 44 6.70 -24.96 -15.07
CA LEU A 44 7.56 -23.79 -14.92
C LEU A 44 7.24 -23.11 -13.58
N TYR A 45 8.28 -22.83 -12.79
CA TYR A 45 8.15 -22.17 -11.49
C TYR A 45 9.03 -20.93 -11.42
N ASN A 46 8.60 -19.98 -10.61
CA ASN A 46 9.42 -18.86 -10.18
C ASN A 46 10.20 -19.24 -8.91
N MET A 47 11.52 -19.18 -8.98
CA MET A 47 12.44 -19.37 -7.86
C MET A 47 12.87 -18.00 -7.37
N MET A 48 12.27 -17.59 -6.26
CA MET A 48 12.52 -16.32 -5.61
C MET A 48 13.16 -16.53 -4.24
N ASP A 49 14.02 -15.60 -3.84
CA ASP A 49 14.53 -15.51 -2.47
C ASP A 49 13.38 -15.29 -1.47
N SER A 50 13.68 -15.48 -0.19
CA SER A 50 12.78 -15.16 0.90
C SER A 50 13.59 -14.52 2.02
N PHE A 51 13.03 -13.50 2.66
CA PHE A 51 13.64 -12.90 3.84
C PHE A 51 13.62 -13.91 4.98
N LYS A 52 14.80 -14.42 5.32
CA LYS A 52 15.09 -15.34 6.41
C LYS A 52 16.41 -14.95 7.04
N LEU A 53 16.76 -15.53 8.19
CA LEU A 53 18.04 -15.25 8.86
C LEU A 53 19.24 -15.48 7.93
N SER A 54 19.21 -16.56 7.12
CA SER A 54 20.24 -16.83 6.12
C SER A 54 20.32 -15.79 5.00
N TRP A 55 19.21 -15.12 4.70
CA TRP A 55 19.22 -14.01 3.74
C TRP A 55 19.83 -12.76 4.37
N ALA A 56 19.53 -12.47 5.65
CA ALA A 56 20.15 -11.36 6.38
C ALA A 56 21.67 -11.56 6.53
N GLU A 57 22.11 -12.79 6.80
CA GLU A 57 23.52 -13.18 6.77
C GLU A 57 24.15 -12.87 5.41
N TYR A 58 23.54 -13.34 4.32
CA TYR A 58 24.05 -13.12 2.97
C TYR A 58 24.07 -11.65 2.54
N ALA A 59 22.98 -10.91 2.80
CA ALA A 59 22.79 -9.55 2.30
C ALA A 59 23.48 -8.50 3.18
N PHE A 60 23.64 -8.75 4.48
CA PHE A 60 24.08 -7.77 5.46
C PHE A 60 25.22 -8.22 6.37
N ASP A 61 25.73 -9.45 6.22
CA ASP A 61 26.72 -10.05 7.14
C ASP A 61 26.20 -10.11 8.59
N ASP A 62 24.90 -10.43 8.73
CA ASP A 62 24.16 -10.46 10.01
C ASP A 62 23.57 -11.86 10.30
N GLU A 63 24.43 -12.80 10.72
CA GLU A 63 24.09 -14.22 10.98
C GLU A 63 23.07 -14.40 12.12
N ASN A 64 23.09 -13.52 13.12
CA ASN A 64 22.28 -13.65 14.34
C ASN A 64 21.30 -12.48 14.50
N THR A 65 20.72 -12.04 13.38
CA THR A 65 19.83 -10.88 13.39
C THR A 65 18.69 -11.09 14.38
N THR A 66 18.44 -10.09 15.21
CA THR A 66 17.35 -10.10 16.20
C THR A 66 16.18 -9.22 15.78
N GLY A 67 16.26 -8.55 14.64
CA GLY A 67 15.25 -7.61 14.17
C GLY A 67 14.89 -7.81 12.71
N LEU A 68 14.49 -9.02 12.35
CA LEU A 68 13.86 -9.30 11.06
C LEU A 68 12.39 -9.59 11.30
N ILE A 69 11.55 -8.57 11.17
CA ILE A 69 10.12 -8.62 11.49
C ILE A 69 9.33 -8.79 10.20
N GLN A 70 8.57 -9.89 10.07
CA GLN A 70 7.61 -10.12 9.00
C GLN A 70 6.25 -9.53 9.38
N CYS A 71 5.60 -8.84 8.45
CA CYS A 71 4.20 -8.43 8.55
C CYS A 71 3.40 -9.16 7.47
N PRO A 72 2.89 -10.38 7.76
CA PRO A 72 2.31 -11.27 6.76
C PRO A 72 0.81 -11.09 6.58
N ASP A 73 0.14 -10.31 7.43
CA ASP A 73 -1.31 -10.10 7.39
C ASP A 73 -1.63 -8.72 6.85
N SER A 74 -2.76 -8.61 6.16
CA SER A 74 -3.27 -7.32 5.68
C SER A 74 -3.68 -6.40 6.82
N SER A 75 -3.77 -5.10 6.54
CA SER A 75 -4.13 -4.01 7.44
C SER A 75 -3.05 -3.60 8.44
N SER A 76 -1.80 -3.95 8.17
CA SER A 76 -0.62 -3.54 8.93
C SER A 76 0.02 -2.27 8.33
N PHE A 77 -0.21 -1.10 8.92
CA PHE A 77 0.21 0.21 8.38
C PHE A 77 1.31 0.90 9.20
N LEU A 78 2.25 0.12 9.75
CA LEU A 78 3.40 0.62 10.51
C LEU A 78 3.03 1.51 11.71
N SER A 79 1.93 1.17 12.40
CA SER A 79 1.51 1.79 13.66
C SER A 79 1.47 0.79 14.80
N VAL A 80 1.50 1.24 16.05
CA VAL A 80 1.34 0.34 17.21
C VAL A 80 0.01 -0.40 17.11
N GLU A 81 -1.08 0.30 16.81
CA GLU A 81 -2.42 -0.27 16.68
C GLU A 81 -2.48 -1.40 15.66
N SER A 82 -1.86 -1.20 14.48
CA SER A 82 -1.98 -2.16 13.38
C SER A 82 -0.88 -3.22 13.38
N SER A 83 0.31 -2.93 13.87
CA SER A 83 1.50 -3.73 13.52
C SER A 83 2.17 -4.40 14.73
N SER A 84 1.84 -4.00 15.96
CA SER A 84 2.54 -4.49 17.17
C SER A 84 2.38 -5.99 17.41
N GLU A 85 1.16 -6.52 17.23
CA GLU A 85 0.82 -7.93 17.45
C GLU A 85 0.72 -8.74 16.14
N MET A 86 0.46 -8.08 15.01
CA MET A 86 0.29 -8.76 13.71
C MET A 86 1.63 -9.15 13.08
N CYS A 87 2.70 -8.43 13.41
CA CYS A 87 4.01 -8.69 12.84
C CYS A 87 4.87 -9.57 13.77
N VAL A 88 5.55 -10.54 13.19
CA VAL A 88 6.30 -11.58 13.90
C VAL A 88 7.77 -11.54 13.57
N ASN A 89 8.63 -11.82 14.54
CA ASN A 89 10.07 -11.93 14.30
C ASN A 89 10.38 -13.28 13.61
N GLU A 90 11.13 -13.24 12.52
CA GLU A 90 11.65 -14.44 11.85
C GLU A 90 12.65 -15.20 12.72
N ASN A 91 13.29 -14.52 13.67
CA ASN A 91 14.08 -15.17 14.69
C ASN A 91 13.17 -15.63 15.83
N GLU A 92 12.75 -16.89 15.81
CA GLU A 92 11.90 -17.51 16.83
C GLU A 92 12.52 -17.50 18.24
N GLU A 93 13.83 -17.28 18.37
CA GLU A 93 14.50 -17.14 19.67
C GLU A 93 14.26 -15.76 20.32
N VAL A 94 13.82 -14.76 19.54
CA VAL A 94 13.50 -13.41 20.02
C VAL A 94 12.04 -13.36 20.44
N THR A 95 11.80 -13.50 21.74
CA THR A 95 10.45 -13.44 22.33
C THR A 95 10.07 -12.06 22.88
N ASP A 96 11.05 -11.16 23.03
CA ASP A 96 10.82 -9.79 23.51
C ASP A 96 10.52 -8.87 22.32
N ASN A 97 9.29 -8.34 22.26
CA ASN A 97 8.84 -7.42 21.21
C ASN A 97 9.01 -5.94 21.57
N SER A 98 9.66 -5.61 22.70
CA SER A 98 9.72 -4.23 23.20
C SER A 98 10.43 -3.27 22.24
N GLU A 99 11.50 -3.68 21.56
CA GLU A 99 12.18 -2.82 20.57
C GLU A 99 11.27 -2.52 19.36
N TRP A 100 10.50 -3.52 18.91
CA TRP A 100 9.53 -3.37 17.83
C TRP A 100 8.42 -2.37 18.22
N VAL A 101 7.84 -2.55 19.41
CA VAL A 101 6.80 -1.64 19.92
C VAL A 101 7.35 -0.23 20.14
N GLN A 102 8.59 -0.08 20.62
CA GLN A 102 9.25 1.23 20.75
C GLN A 102 9.46 1.92 19.41
N PHE A 103 9.84 1.18 18.37
CA PHE A 103 9.97 1.71 17.02
C PHE A 103 8.62 2.20 16.47
N LEU A 104 7.58 1.38 16.55
CA LEU A 104 6.22 1.76 16.13
C LEU A 104 5.71 2.98 16.91
N THR A 105 5.93 3.00 18.23
CA THR A 105 5.57 4.14 19.09
C THR A 105 6.30 5.41 18.65
N ALA A 106 7.57 5.30 18.26
CA ALA A 106 8.32 6.44 17.77
C ALA A 106 7.82 6.93 16.41
N LEU A 107 7.41 6.02 15.51
CA LEU A 107 6.75 6.38 14.24
C LEU A 107 5.41 7.09 14.47
N ASP A 108 4.53 6.54 15.32
CA ASP A 108 3.21 7.12 15.63
C ASP A 108 3.33 8.53 16.22
N ASN A 109 4.37 8.78 17.03
CA ASN A 109 4.59 10.08 17.65
C ASN A 109 5.31 11.08 16.74
N ALA A 110 6.08 10.62 15.75
CA ALA A 110 6.89 11.49 14.91
C ALA A 110 6.02 12.48 14.12
N GLN A 111 6.38 13.76 14.13
CA GLN A 111 5.63 14.82 13.45
C GLN A 111 6.36 15.37 12.22
N SER A 112 7.62 15.00 12.03
CA SER A 112 8.44 15.43 10.90
C SER A 112 9.30 14.32 10.32
N THR A 113 9.70 14.50 9.06
CA THR A 113 10.62 13.61 8.35
C THR A 113 11.94 13.44 9.09
N GLU A 114 12.50 14.50 9.66
CA GLU A 114 13.78 14.48 10.38
C GLU A 114 13.73 13.65 11.68
N GLU A 115 12.56 13.49 12.29
CA GLU A 115 12.38 12.61 13.44
C GLU A 115 12.39 11.14 13.00
N ILE A 116 11.68 10.83 11.91
CA ILE A 116 11.62 9.48 11.34
C ILE A 116 12.99 9.04 10.81
N GLU A 117 13.73 9.93 10.14
CA GLU A 117 15.08 9.65 9.62
C GLU A 117 16.08 9.20 10.69
N LYS A 118 15.86 9.50 11.98
CA LYS A 118 16.75 9.03 13.05
C LYS A 118 16.63 7.53 13.31
N ILE A 119 15.48 6.95 13.00
CA ILE A 119 15.13 5.57 13.35
C ILE A 119 14.78 4.71 12.12
N PHE A 120 14.65 5.31 10.94
CA PHE A 120 14.13 4.63 9.75
C PHE A 120 14.83 5.12 8.48
N ASP A 121 15.08 4.20 7.55
CA ASP A 121 15.65 4.49 6.24
C ASP A 121 14.57 5.06 5.29
N VAL A 122 14.35 6.38 5.42
CA VAL A 122 13.28 7.09 4.70
C VAL A 122 13.46 7.07 3.19
N ASP A 123 14.68 7.26 2.66
CA ASP A 123 14.89 7.28 1.20
C ASP A 123 14.57 5.93 0.57
N HIS A 124 14.98 4.84 1.24
CA HIS A 124 14.67 3.50 0.78
C HIS A 124 13.17 3.25 0.78
N PHE A 125 12.47 3.62 1.86
CA PHE A 125 11.02 3.51 1.97
C PHE A 125 10.31 4.30 0.86
N LEU A 126 10.66 5.58 0.65
CA LEU A 126 10.02 6.42 -0.37
C LEU A 126 10.18 5.86 -1.79
N LYS A 127 11.34 5.25 -2.11
CA LYS A 127 11.56 4.58 -3.41
C LYS A 127 10.69 3.32 -3.55
N LEU A 128 10.49 2.56 -2.48
CA LEU A 128 9.57 1.41 -2.48
C LEU A 128 8.10 1.84 -2.63
N MET A 129 7.68 2.93 -1.98
CA MET A 129 6.33 3.49 -2.16
C MET A 129 6.11 4.00 -3.58
N ALA A 130 7.12 4.62 -4.18
CA ALA A 130 7.07 5.04 -5.58
C ALA A 130 6.97 3.83 -6.51
N TYR A 131 7.68 2.74 -6.21
CA TYR A 131 7.52 1.47 -6.92
C TYR A 131 6.08 0.94 -6.80
N GLU A 132 5.52 0.79 -5.59
CA GLU A 132 4.15 0.26 -5.44
C GLU A 132 3.12 1.06 -6.23
N TYR A 133 3.22 2.39 -6.19
CA TYR A 133 2.33 3.29 -6.91
C TYR A 133 2.46 3.21 -8.44
N LEU A 134 3.70 3.23 -8.97
CA LEU A 134 3.94 3.19 -10.42
C LEU A 134 3.62 1.81 -11.00
N PHE A 135 4.01 0.76 -10.30
CA PHE A 135 3.84 -0.61 -10.76
C PHE A 135 2.50 -1.21 -10.37
N GLY A 136 1.61 -0.46 -9.72
CA GLY A 136 0.27 -0.93 -9.39
C GLY A 136 0.26 -2.13 -8.46
N ALA A 137 1.23 -2.20 -7.54
CA ALA A 137 1.33 -3.26 -6.55
C ALA A 137 0.44 -2.91 -5.36
N TRP A 138 -0.80 -3.41 -5.37
CA TRP A 138 -1.83 -3.04 -4.40
C TRP A 138 -1.86 -3.98 -3.19
N ASP A 139 -1.37 -5.21 -3.33
CA ASP A 139 -1.34 -6.18 -2.23
C ASP A 139 -0.07 -6.07 -1.36
N ASN A 140 0.51 -4.86 -1.33
CA ASN A 140 1.65 -4.51 -0.49
C ASN A 140 1.27 -3.38 0.51
N PHE A 141 2.18 -2.50 0.87
CA PHE A 141 1.99 -1.58 1.98
C PHE A 141 0.93 -0.50 1.71
N LEU A 142 0.99 0.18 0.57
CA LEU A 142 0.25 1.43 0.36
C LEU A 142 -1.27 1.26 0.41
N VAL A 143 -1.79 0.13 -0.08
CA VAL A 143 -3.24 -0.08 -0.24
C VAL A 143 -3.76 -1.04 0.82
N THR A 144 -3.12 -2.20 0.97
CA THR A 144 -3.60 -3.26 1.87
C THR A 144 -2.87 -3.30 3.20
N GLY A 145 -1.69 -2.67 3.34
CA GLY A 145 -0.88 -2.79 4.55
C GLY A 145 -0.38 -4.22 4.72
N HIS A 146 0.15 -4.81 3.66
CA HIS A 146 0.45 -6.24 3.56
C HIS A 146 1.84 -6.48 2.95
N ASN A 147 2.32 -7.73 3.01
CA ASN A 147 3.49 -8.22 2.28
C ASN A 147 4.76 -7.37 2.41
N TYR A 148 5.17 -7.10 3.65
CA TYR A 148 6.44 -6.42 3.92
C TYR A 148 7.18 -6.99 5.14
N TYR A 149 8.46 -6.65 5.22
CA TYR A 149 9.37 -6.93 6.32
C TYR A 149 10.05 -5.65 6.79
N LEU A 150 10.45 -5.63 8.06
CA LEU A 150 11.34 -4.62 8.64
C LEU A 150 12.62 -5.30 9.09
N TYR A 151 13.75 -4.72 8.69
CA TYR A 151 15.08 -5.18 9.09
C TYR A 151 15.78 -4.13 9.96
N ARG A 152 16.21 -4.53 11.16
CA ARG A 152 16.95 -3.70 12.11
C ARG A 152 18.43 -3.66 11.70
N GLN A 153 18.85 -2.52 11.16
CA GLN A 153 20.21 -2.36 10.66
C GLN A 153 21.23 -2.09 11.79
N GLN A 154 22.49 -2.46 11.55
CA GLN A 154 23.61 -2.21 12.47
C GLN A 154 23.80 -0.72 12.83
N ASN A 155 23.37 0.20 11.95
CA ASN A 155 23.52 1.65 12.16
C ASN A 155 22.47 2.25 13.11
N GLY A 156 21.51 1.49 13.61
CA GLY A 156 20.45 2.01 14.48
C GLY A 156 19.09 2.22 13.80
N GLN A 157 19.02 2.21 12.47
CA GLN A 157 17.79 2.43 11.72
C GLN A 157 17.08 1.10 11.40
N TRP A 158 15.79 1.21 11.15
CA TRP A 158 14.98 0.17 10.53
C TRP A 158 14.87 0.39 9.04
N LYS A 159 14.96 -0.69 8.26
CA LYS A 159 14.82 -0.69 6.81
C LYS A 159 13.57 -1.45 6.41
N PHE A 160 12.75 -0.84 5.57
CA PHE A 160 11.56 -1.46 4.99
C PHE A 160 11.91 -2.34 3.80
N LEU A 161 11.27 -3.50 3.66
CA LEU A 161 11.54 -4.48 2.63
C LEU A 161 10.23 -5.06 2.09
N LEU A 162 10.06 -5.10 0.77
CA LEU A 162 8.87 -5.68 0.13
C LEU A 162 9.12 -7.12 -0.33
N TYR A 163 8.07 -7.94 -0.24
CA TYR A 163 8.03 -9.26 -0.85
C TYR A 163 6.65 -9.49 -1.48
N ASP A 164 6.50 -10.63 -2.15
CA ASP A 164 5.26 -11.07 -2.79
C ASP A 164 4.68 -10.09 -3.82
N PHE A 165 5.00 -10.32 -5.09
CA PHE A 165 4.83 -9.34 -6.17
C PHE A 165 3.91 -9.81 -7.30
N ASP A 166 3.14 -10.88 -7.09
CA ASP A 166 2.23 -11.42 -8.10
C ASP A 166 1.08 -10.45 -8.41
N ASN A 167 0.58 -9.74 -7.40
CA ASN A 167 -0.46 -8.70 -7.49
C ASN A 167 0.09 -7.32 -7.90
N SER A 168 0.96 -7.30 -8.91
CA SER A 168 1.51 -6.08 -9.51
C SER A 168 1.04 -5.90 -10.96
N PHE A 169 1.37 -4.74 -11.54
CA PHE A 169 0.95 -4.29 -12.87
C PHE A 169 -0.58 -4.32 -13.05
N GLY A 170 -1.32 -3.97 -12.00
CA GLY A 170 -2.77 -3.92 -12.00
C GLY A 170 -3.48 -5.29 -12.02
N HIS A 171 -2.76 -6.39 -11.80
CA HIS A 171 -3.41 -7.70 -11.66
C HIS A 171 -4.35 -7.72 -10.45
N ASP A 172 -5.62 -8.09 -10.63
CA ASP A 172 -6.61 -8.24 -9.54
C ASP A 172 -6.91 -6.97 -8.72
N ILE A 173 -6.55 -5.81 -9.25
CA ILE A 173 -6.65 -4.51 -8.57
C ILE A 173 -8.08 -4.12 -8.16
N ASP A 174 -9.09 -4.61 -8.86
CA ASP A 174 -10.49 -4.46 -8.45
C ASP A 174 -10.73 -4.97 -7.02
N THR A 175 -9.99 -6.00 -6.57
CA THR A 175 -10.10 -6.58 -5.23
C THR A 175 -9.76 -5.57 -4.15
N ALA A 176 -8.69 -4.79 -4.36
CA ALA A 176 -8.28 -3.73 -3.45
C ALA A 176 -9.32 -2.62 -3.43
N PHE A 177 -9.67 -2.09 -4.61
CA PHE A 177 -10.43 -0.86 -4.64
C PHE A 177 -11.93 -1.07 -4.42
N LYS A 178 -12.56 -2.17 -4.88
CA LYS A 178 -13.99 -2.43 -4.63
C LYS A 178 -14.32 -2.82 -3.18
N ASN A 179 -13.34 -3.33 -2.43
CA ASN A 179 -13.58 -3.91 -1.10
C ASN A 179 -12.85 -3.17 0.03
N ILE A 180 -11.75 -2.45 -0.24
CA ILE A 180 -10.85 -1.91 0.79
C ILE A 180 -10.83 -0.37 0.78
N ILE A 181 -10.73 0.25 -0.40
CA ILE A 181 -10.67 1.72 -0.51
C ILE A 181 -12.05 2.33 -0.79
N PHE A 182 -12.85 1.71 -1.64
CA PHE A 182 -14.20 2.17 -1.94
C PHE A 182 -15.23 1.32 -1.20
N ASN A 183 -16.12 1.98 -0.47
CA ASN A 183 -17.35 1.33 -0.02
C ASN A 183 -18.14 0.92 -1.29
N LYS A 184 -18.90 -0.18 -1.26
CA LYS A 184 -19.60 -0.72 -2.45
C LYS A 184 -20.42 0.30 -3.25
N ASP A 185 -20.83 1.40 -2.63
CA ASP A 185 -21.64 2.48 -3.20
C ASP A 185 -20.87 3.74 -3.66
N SER A 186 -19.54 3.84 -3.46
CA SER A 186 -18.80 5.03 -3.91
C SER A 186 -18.45 4.95 -5.40
N SER A 187 -18.87 5.98 -6.14
CA SER A 187 -18.71 6.09 -7.58
C SER A 187 -17.27 6.45 -7.97
N LEU A 188 -16.46 5.45 -8.33
CA LEU A 188 -15.53 5.60 -9.45
C LEU A 188 -16.26 5.12 -10.69
N GLY A 189 -17.11 6.00 -11.22
CA GLY A 189 -17.97 5.74 -12.37
C GLY A 189 -17.25 5.35 -13.66
N THR A 190 -15.91 5.27 -13.67
CA THR A 190 -15.07 4.82 -14.78
C THR A 190 -13.75 4.27 -14.24
N LYS A 191 -13.57 2.93 -14.27
CA LYS A 191 -12.45 2.19 -13.64
C LYS A 191 -11.15 2.33 -14.45
N ASN A 192 -10.46 3.46 -14.30
CA ASN A 192 -9.15 3.68 -14.90
C ASN A 192 -8.06 3.77 -13.82
N TYR A 193 -7.74 2.63 -13.18
CA TYR A 193 -6.78 2.57 -12.07
C TYR A 193 -5.38 3.14 -12.38
N PRO A 194 -4.82 2.98 -13.61
CA PRO A 194 -3.56 3.64 -13.96
C PRO A 194 -3.59 5.18 -13.81
N GLU A 195 -4.77 5.80 -13.88
CA GLU A 195 -4.93 7.25 -13.78
C GLU A 195 -5.22 7.76 -12.35
N LEU A 196 -5.10 6.90 -11.34
CA LEU A 196 -5.19 7.37 -9.96
C LEU A 196 -3.92 8.15 -9.58
N SER A 197 -4.12 9.30 -8.93
CA SER A 197 -3.06 10.05 -8.26
C SER A 197 -2.51 9.26 -7.08
N PHE A 198 -1.35 9.65 -6.56
CA PHE A 198 -0.80 8.97 -5.38
C PHE A 198 -1.75 9.04 -4.18
N ALA A 199 -2.40 10.20 -3.96
CA ALA A 199 -3.34 10.39 -2.85
C ALA A 199 -4.64 9.58 -3.01
N GLU A 200 -5.07 9.28 -4.24
CA GLU A 200 -6.22 8.39 -4.50
C GLU A 200 -5.83 6.91 -4.41
N TRP A 201 -4.55 6.60 -4.65
CA TRP A 201 -4.01 5.25 -4.59
C TRP A 201 -3.76 4.79 -3.15
N ALA A 202 -3.02 5.59 -2.38
CA ALA A 202 -2.56 5.20 -1.06
C ALA A 202 -3.69 5.30 -0.01
N LYS A 203 -3.82 4.28 0.82
CA LYS A 203 -4.67 4.35 2.00
C LYS A 203 -4.04 5.33 3.02
N PRO A 204 -4.84 6.20 3.66
CA PRO A 204 -4.31 7.12 4.67
C PRO A 204 -3.60 6.38 5.81
N SER A 205 -2.38 6.81 6.12
CA SER A 205 -1.60 6.34 7.27
C SER A 205 -0.66 7.46 7.73
N HIS A 206 -0.38 7.50 9.04
CA HIS A 206 0.43 8.58 9.63
C HIS A 206 1.82 8.71 8.99
N ILE A 207 2.49 7.58 8.72
CA ILE A 207 3.81 7.59 8.08
C ILE A 207 3.77 8.12 6.64
N VAL A 208 2.74 7.78 5.86
CA VAL A 208 2.55 8.31 4.49
C VAL A 208 2.22 9.80 4.54
N ASP A 209 1.41 10.23 5.51
CA ASP A 209 1.09 11.65 5.69
C ASP A 209 2.35 12.47 5.99
N VAL A 210 3.14 12.03 6.97
CA VAL A 210 4.36 12.73 7.39
C VAL A 210 5.43 12.73 6.29
N LEU A 211 5.68 11.58 5.65
CA LEU A 211 6.78 11.45 4.70
C LEU A 211 6.44 11.87 3.26
N ILE A 212 5.15 11.90 2.88
CA ILE A 212 4.74 12.11 1.48
C ILE A 212 3.68 13.20 1.34
N LEU A 213 2.52 13.10 2.01
CA LEU A 213 1.38 13.98 1.68
C LEU A 213 1.52 15.40 2.23
N LYS A 214 2.17 15.59 3.40
CA LYS A 214 2.44 16.93 3.97
C LYS A 214 3.43 17.73 3.12
N ASP A 215 4.48 17.10 2.61
CA ASP A 215 5.44 17.68 1.66
C ASP A 215 5.84 16.66 0.59
N PRO A 216 5.19 16.67 -0.59
CA PRO A 216 5.45 15.69 -1.63
C PRO A 216 6.71 15.98 -2.43
N THR A 217 7.50 17.02 -2.12
CA THR A 217 8.62 17.47 -2.96
C THR A 217 9.65 16.36 -3.19
N ARG A 218 10.09 15.68 -2.11
CA ARG A 218 11.07 14.59 -2.19
C ARG A 218 10.49 13.38 -2.94
N PHE A 219 9.27 12.99 -2.60
CA PHE A 219 8.58 11.86 -3.25
C PHE A 219 8.37 12.11 -4.75
N ASN A 220 7.93 13.31 -5.14
CA ASN A 220 7.77 13.70 -6.52
C ASN A 220 9.11 13.65 -7.27
N SER A 221 10.22 14.06 -6.63
CA SER A 221 11.55 13.92 -7.24
C SER A 221 11.92 12.44 -7.49
N ILE A 222 11.59 11.56 -6.53
CA ILE A 222 11.81 10.11 -6.66
C ILE A 222 10.96 9.52 -7.79
N ILE A 223 9.68 9.90 -7.92
CA ILE A 223 8.84 9.49 -9.04
C ILE A 223 9.48 9.88 -10.37
N LYS A 224 9.99 11.11 -10.49
CA LYS A 224 10.66 11.58 -11.71
C LYS A 224 11.91 10.76 -12.04
N GLU A 225 12.73 10.45 -11.04
CA GLU A 225 13.92 9.60 -11.17
C GLU A 225 13.55 8.19 -11.67
N ILE A 226 12.59 7.55 -11.02
CA ILE A 226 12.19 6.17 -11.35
C ILE A 226 11.56 6.10 -12.75
N VAL A 227 10.73 7.06 -13.14
CA VAL A 227 10.13 7.12 -14.48
C VAL A 227 11.20 7.31 -15.55
N ALA A 228 12.18 8.18 -15.32
CA ALA A 228 13.27 8.43 -16.25
C ALA A 228 14.20 7.21 -16.42
N ASP A 229 14.54 6.51 -15.33
CA ASP A 229 15.52 5.42 -15.37
C ASP A 229 14.90 4.04 -15.69
N VAL A 230 13.73 3.72 -15.12
CA VAL A 230 13.17 2.36 -15.16
C VAL A 230 11.73 2.30 -15.65
N PHE A 231 10.81 3.10 -15.11
CA PHE A 231 9.38 3.04 -15.43
C PHE A 231 9.05 3.81 -16.72
N ASN A 232 9.62 3.39 -17.84
CA ASN A 232 9.30 3.92 -19.17
C ASN A 232 9.13 2.78 -20.20
N PRO A 233 8.22 2.93 -21.18
CA PRO A 233 7.95 1.89 -22.18
C PRO A 233 9.19 1.45 -22.96
N ALA A 234 10.07 2.37 -23.36
CA ALA A 234 11.29 2.05 -24.11
C ALA A 234 12.20 1.06 -23.37
N THR A 235 12.27 1.16 -22.03
CA THR A 235 13.06 0.28 -21.17
C THR A 235 12.30 -1.01 -20.86
N LEU A 236 11.06 -0.90 -20.36
CA LEU A 236 10.34 -2.07 -19.85
C LEU A 236 9.82 -2.98 -20.97
N TYR A 237 9.42 -2.47 -22.13
CA TYR A 237 8.92 -3.33 -23.20
C TYR A 237 10.01 -4.23 -23.74
N ALA A 238 11.20 -3.69 -23.99
CA ALA A 238 12.34 -4.46 -24.44
C ALA A 238 12.71 -5.57 -23.43
N TYR A 239 12.62 -5.27 -22.13
CA TYR A 239 12.90 -6.25 -21.08
C TYR A 239 11.81 -7.32 -20.95
N ILE A 240 10.53 -6.93 -21.05
CA ILE A 240 9.40 -7.86 -21.10
C ILE A 240 9.54 -8.81 -22.30
N ASP A 241 9.87 -8.28 -23.49
CA ASP A 241 10.06 -9.09 -24.70
C ASP A 241 11.22 -10.08 -24.53
N GLN A 242 12.33 -9.64 -23.93
CA GLN A 242 13.46 -10.50 -23.62
C GLN A 242 13.07 -11.65 -22.68
N LEU A 243 12.34 -11.36 -21.59
CA LEU A 243 11.90 -12.37 -20.65
C LEU A 243 10.87 -13.32 -21.27
N LYS A 244 9.88 -12.78 -21.99
CA LYS A 244 8.84 -13.53 -22.71
C LYS A 244 9.47 -14.55 -23.65
N GLU A 245 10.38 -14.12 -24.52
CA GLU A 245 11.08 -15.02 -25.45
C GLU A 245 11.96 -16.04 -24.74
N LYS A 246 12.59 -15.65 -23.62
CA LYS A 246 13.40 -16.57 -22.81
C LYS A 246 12.57 -17.69 -22.18
N ILE A 247 11.35 -17.39 -21.70
CA ILE A 247 10.51 -18.38 -20.99
C ILE A 247 9.51 -19.11 -21.88
N ARG A 248 9.20 -18.58 -23.08
CA ARG A 248 8.25 -19.14 -24.05
C ARG A 248 8.29 -20.66 -24.18
N PRO A 249 9.43 -21.32 -24.50
CA PRO A 249 9.44 -22.78 -24.67
C PRO A 249 9.07 -23.55 -23.41
N TYR A 250 9.26 -22.96 -22.22
CA TYR A 250 8.90 -23.59 -20.95
C TYR A 250 7.44 -23.34 -20.57
N VAL A 251 6.88 -22.19 -20.96
CA VAL A 251 5.45 -21.91 -20.82
C VAL A 251 4.66 -22.81 -21.77
N GLU A 252 5.08 -22.96 -23.03
CA GLU A 252 4.47 -23.92 -23.97
C GLU A 252 4.45 -25.33 -23.39
N LEU A 253 5.54 -25.76 -22.73
CA LEU A 253 5.59 -27.05 -22.06
C LEU A 253 4.69 -27.13 -20.81
N ASP A 254 4.62 -26.08 -19.97
CA ASP A 254 3.69 -25.99 -18.83
C ASP A 254 2.21 -26.04 -19.25
N LYS A 255 1.90 -25.53 -20.45
CA LYS A 255 0.54 -25.48 -21.01
C LYS A 255 0.21 -26.65 -21.94
N THR A 256 1.12 -27.62 -22.10
CA THR A 256 0.88 -28.82 -22.91
C THR A 256 0.40 -29.96 -22.02
N PRO A 257 -0.82 -30.49 -22.22
CA PRO A 257 -1.31 -31.62 -21.45
C PRO A 257 -0.63 -32.93 -21.86
N ASP A 258 -0.60 -33.89 -20.93
CA ASP A 258 -0.19 -35.27 -21.19
C ASP A 258 -1.24 -36.04 -22.05
N GLU A 259 -0.97 -37.31 -22.33
CA GLU A 259 -1.87 -38.20 -23.10
C GLU A 259 -3.26 -38.36 -22.46
N ASN A 260 -3.40 -38.05 -21.16
CA ASN A 260 -4.65 -38.14 -20.40
C ASN A 260 -5.34 -36.78 -20.24
N GLY A 261 -4.76 -35.69 -20.78
CA GLY A 261 -5.30 -34.34 -20.67
C GLY A 261 -4.85 -33.56 -19.42
N HIS A 262 -3.90 -34.07 -18.63
CA HIS A 262 -3.41 -33.39 -17.43
C HIS A 262 -2.28 -32.42 -17.75
N LEU A 263 -2.37 -31.20 -17.25
CA LEU A 263 -1.30 -30.22 -17.30
C LEU A 263 -0.23 -30.51 -16.22
N PRO A 264 1.07 -30.27 -16.49
CA PRO A 264 2.15 -30.38 -15.53
C PRO A 264 1.85 -29.73 -14.17
N GLY A 265 2.07 -30.45 -13.07
CA GLY A 265 1.91 -29.95 -11.70
C GLY A 265 0.48 -29.57 -11.28
N ARG A 266 -0.55 -29.85 -12.11
CA ARG A 266 -1.94 -29.51 -11.81
C ARG A 266 -2.63 -30.62 -11.03
N ILE A 267 -2.28 -30.72 -9.75
CA ILE A 267 -2.79 -31.72 -8.81
C ILE A 267 -4.30 -31.55 -8.56
N ASN A 268 -4.81 -30.31 -8.59
CA ASN A 268 -6.23 -30.02 -8.46
C ASN A 268 -6.89 -29.89 -9.85
N PRO A 269 -7.58 -30.92 -10.36
CA PRO A 269 -8.18 -30.89 -11.70
C PRO A 269 -9.38 -29.93 -11.82
N LYS A 270 -9.84 -29.35 -10.71
CA LYS A 270 -10.91 -28.35 -10.70
C LYS A 270 -10.40 -26.92 -10.75
N ALA A 271 -9.09 -26.70 -10.55
CA ALA A 271 -8.51 -25.37 -10.68
C ALA A 271 -8.55 -24.95 -12.14
N SER A 272 -8.96 -23.70 -12.40
CA SER A 272 -8.92 -23.15 -13.75
C SER A 272 -7.51 -22.64 -14.05
N GLU A 273 -7.02 -22.86 -15.26
CA GLU A 273 -5.68 -22.47 -15.69
C GLU A 273 -5.74 -21.38 -16.75
N TYR A 274 -4.74 -20.51 -16.80
CA TYR A 274 -4.57 -19.61 -17.92
C TYR A 274 -4.08 -20.39 -19.13
N THR A 275 -4.70 -20.14 -20.28
CA THR A 275 -4.32 -20.66 -21.59
C THR A 275 -3.03 -20.02 -22.10
N LEU A 276 -2.40 -20.65 -23.09
CA LEU A 276 -1.24 -20.06 -23.76
C LEU A 276 -1.61 -18.73 -24.45
N GLU A 277 -2.82 -18.63 -25.01
CA GLU A 277 -3.32 -17.40 -25.65
C GLU A 277 -3.49 -16.26 -24.65
N GLU A 278 -4.02 -16.53 -23.44
CA GLU A 278 -4.10 -15.55 -22.36
C GLU A 278 -2.71 -15.10 -21.89
N TRP A 279 -1.75 -16.03 -21.76
CA TRP A 279 -0.35 -15.70 -21.44
C TRP A 279 0.27 -14.79 -22.51
N GLU A 280 0.14 -15.14 -23.79
CA GLU A 280 0.68 -14.35 -24.90
C GLU A 280 0.09 -12.95 -24.95
N ALA A 281 -1.22 -12.83 -24.74
CA ALA A 281 -1.93 -11.57 -24.83
C ALA A 281 -1.69 -10.68 -23.59
N ASN A 282 -1.60 -11.27 -22.38
CA ASN A 282 -1.44 -10.54 -21.13
C ASN A 282 -0.02 -10.05 -20.86
N THR A 283 0.99 -10.67 -21.49
CA THR A 283 2.35 -10.09 -21.54
C THR A 283 2.41 -8.83 -22.41
N GLU A 284 1.44 -8.63 -23.30
CA GLU A 284 1.31 -7.47 -24.19
C GLU A 284 0.29 -6.46 -23.62
N PHE A 285 -0.65 -6.02 -24.44
CA PHE A 285 -1.61 -4.95 -24.12
C PHE A 285 -2.99 -5.48 -23.71
N THR A 286 -3.25 -6.77 -23.84
CA THR A 286 -4.60 -7.33 -23.62
C THR A 286 -4.83 -7.57 -22.13
N SER A 287 -5.88 -6.97 -21.60
CA SER A 287 -6.37 -7.30 -20.26
C SER A 287 -7.19 -8.58 -20.32
N VAL A 288 -6.87 -9.55 -19.46
CA VAL A 288 -7.55 -10.87 -19.43
C VAL A 288 -8.36 -11.02 -18.14
N ASN A 289 -9.25 -12.01 -18.11
CA ASN A 289 -10.08 -12.28 -16.94
C ASN A 289 -9.22 -12.88 -15.84
N SER A 290 -9.15 -12.26 -14.67
CA SER A 290 -8.42 -12.84 -13.55
C SER A 290 -9.10 -14.10 -13.02
N LYS A 291 -8.39 -14.88 -12.20
CA LYS A 291 -8.99 -16.02 -11.50
C LYS A 291 -10.08 -15.62 -10.50
N LEU A 292 -10.11 -14.35 -10.08
CA LEU A 292 -11.12 -13.77 -9.22
C LEU A 292 -12.28 -13.12 -10.00
N GLY A 293 -12.24 -13.13 -11.34
CA GLY A 293 -13.28 -12.52 -12.17
C GLY A 293 -13.12 -11.00 -12.35
N TYR A 294 -11.89 -10.49 -12.22
CA TYR A 294 -11.54 -9.07 -12.31
C TYR A 294 -10.58 -8.77 -13.45
N PHE A 295 -10.23 -7.49 -13.63
CA PHE A 295 -9.22 -7.13 -14.62
C PHE A 295 -7.84 -7.64 -14.19
N SER A 296 -7.21 -8.40 -15.08
CA SER A 296 -5.77 -8.60 -15.07
C SER A 296 -5.19 -7.81 -16.24
N TYR A 297 -4.72 -6.58 -15.99
CA TYR A 297 -4.21 -5.72 -17.05
C TYR A 297 -3.04 -6.36 -17.80
N GLY A 298 -2.96 -6.08 -19.12
CA GLY A 298 -1.77 -6.42 -19.90
C GLY A 298 -0.56 -5.64 -19.39
N LEU A 299 0.59 -6.30 -19.24
CA LEU A 299 1.80 -5.68 -18.66
C LEU A 299 2.17 -4.39 -19.39
N LYS A 300 2.22 -4.43 -20.73
CA LYS A 300 2.58 -3.26 -21.54
C LYS A 300 1.49 -2.19 -21.49
N TYR A 301 0.22 -2.58 -21.42
CA TYR A 301 -0.88 -1.63 -21.28
C TYR A 301 -0.81 -0.85 -19.96
N TRP A 302 -0.60 -1.54 -18.82
CA TRP A 302 -0.47 -0.88 -17.52
C TRP A 302 0.65 0.16 -17.54
N ILE A 303 1.82 -0.24 -18.06
CA ILE A 303 2.99 0.64 -18.17
C ILE A 303 2.66 1.85 -19.05
N LEU A 304 2.05 1.66 -20.22
CA LEU A 304 1.69 2.77 -21.11
C LEU A 304 0.75 3.77 -20.44
N ALA A 305 -0.35 3.27 -19.88
CA ALA A 305 -1.40 4.08 -19.30
C ALA A 305 -0.88 4.88 -18.10
N LYS A 306 -0.16 4.21 -17.19
CA LYS A 306 0.44 4.87 -16.03
C LYS A 306 1.55 5.84 -16.44
N TYR A 307 2.39 5.49 -17.41
CA TYR A 307 3.45 6.36 -17.92
C TYR A 307 2.87 7.66 -18.46
N ARG A 308 1.85 7.60 -19.34
CA ARG A 308 1.14 8.78 -19.86
C ARG A 308 0.58 9.65 -18.74
N TYR A 309 -0.07 9.03 -17.76
CA TYR A 309 -0.64 9.73 -16.62
C TYR A 309 0.44 10.48 -15.81
N VAL A 310 1.52 9.80 -15.42
CA VAL A 310 2.57 10.43 -14.60
C VAL A 310 3.37 11.46 -15.39
N CYS A 311 3.59 11.24 -16.69
CA CYS A 311 4.27 12.23 -17.54
C CYS A 311 3.51 13.56 -17.59
N LYS A 312 2.18 13.48 -17.75
CA LYS A 312 1.29 14.65 -17.72
C LYS A 312 1.26 15.32 -16.35
N ASN A 313 1.06 14.56 -15.28
CA ASN A 313 0.78 15.13 -13.96
C ASN A 313 2.02 15.54 -13.17
N TYR A 314 3.19 14.96 -13.48
CA TYR A 314 4.46 15.33 -12.85
C TYR A 314 5.31 16.27 -13.73
N ASN A 315 4.79 16.66 -14.90
CA ASN A 315 5.43 17.53 -15.89
C ASN A 315 6.84 17.02 -16.25
N LEU A 316 6.89 15.77 -16.73
CA LEU A 316 8.12 15.08 -17.14
C LEU A 316 8.37 15.25 -18.64
N ASP A 317 9.64 15.35 -19.01
CA ASP A 317 10.07 15.22 -20.40
C ASP A 317 10.10 13.73 -20.77
N CYS A 318 9.00 13.25 -21.32
CA CYS A 318 8.78 11.85 -21.64
C CYS A 318 8.83 11.60 -23.15
N ASP A 319 9.08 10.35 -23.54
CA ASP A 319 9.20 9.97 -24.94
C ASP A 319 7.89 10.23 -25.71
N ALA A 320 7.97 11.17 -26.66
CA ALA A 320 6.85 11.63 -27.47
C ALA A 320 6.14 10.49 -28.21
N THR A 321 6.85 9.41 -28.55
CA THR A 321 6.25 8.24 -29.23
C THR A 321 5.16 7.61 -28.39
N TYR A 322 5.38 7.49 -27.08
CA TYR A 322 4.42 6.86 -26.17
C TYR A 322 3.40 7.86 -25.61
N LEU A 323 3.68 9.17 -25.71
CA LEU A 323 2.69 10.22 -25.41
C LEU A 323 1.71 10.48 -26.56
N ASP A 324 2.05 10.07 -27.78
CA ASP A 324 1.19 10.24 -28.95
C ASP A 324 -0.13 9.46 -28.77
N GLU A 325 -1.26 10.16 -28.85
CA GLU A 325 -2.60 9.57 -28.79
C GLU A 325 -2.88 8.65 -29.99
N SER A 326 -2.11 8.79 -31.08
CA SER A 326 -2.17 7.92 -32.26
C SER A 326 -1.31 6.65 -32.14
N PHE A 327 -0.57 6.46 -31.05
CA PHE A 327 0.14 5.21 -30.77
C PHE A 327 -0.85 4.04 -30.74
N THR A 328 -0.67 3.11 -31.67
CA THR A 328 -1.52 1.92 -31.78
C THR A 328 -0.88 0.72 -31.11
N TYR A 329 -1.72 -0.15 -30.55
CA TYR A 329 -1.35 -1.45 -30.03
C TYR A 329 -2.47 -2.45 -30.34
N GLU A 330 -2.11 -3.73 -30.42
CA GLU A 330 -3.05 -4.80 -30.73
C GLU A 330 -3.65 -5.38 -29.45
N ILE A 331 -4.96 -5.64 -29.51
CA ILE A 331 -5.72 -6.33 -28.46
C ILE A 331 -6.21 -7.66 -29.04
N ASN A 332 -5.97 -8.74 -28.32
CA ASN A 332 -6.53 -10.04 -28.66
C ASN A 332 -7.96 -10.13 -28.13
N GLU A 333 -8.94 -9.81 -28.99
CA GLU A 333 -10.36 -9.81 -28.66
C GLU A 333 -10.91 -11.17 -28.19
N ASN A 334 -10.23 -12.29 -28.50
CA ASN A 334 -10.69 -13.64 -28.10
C ASN A 334 -10.58 -13.85 -26.59
N VAL A 335 -9.55 -13.28 -25.98
CA VAL A 335 -9.22 -13.45 -24.55
C VAL A 335 -9.34 -12.15 -23.76
N GLU A 336 -9.67 -11.04 -24.42
CA GLU A 336 -9.92 -9.76 -23.79
C GLU A 336 -11.08 -9.85 -22.80
N TYR A 337 -10.83 -9.41 -21.57
CA TYR A 337 -11.86 -9.29 -20.56
C TYR A 337 -12.74 -8.08 -20.81
N LYS A 338 -14.00 -8.36 -21.18
CA LYS A 338 -15.07 -7.38 -21.37
C LYS A 338 -16.02 -7.51 -20.18
N ASN A 339 -15.91 -6.63 -19.18
CA ASN A 339 -16.81 -6.66 -18.03
C ASN A 339 -18.27 -6.42 -18.48
N ASN A 340 -19.22 -7.21 -17.97
CA ASN A 340 -20.66 -7.10 -18.27
C ASN A 340 -21.31 -5.86 -17.62
N GLU A 341 -20.63 -5.18 -16.70
CA GLU A 341 -20.94 -3.80 -16.34
C GLU A 341 -20.21 -2.90 -17.35
N GLN A 342 -20.96 -2.20 -18.21
CA GLN A 342 -20.44 -1.21 -19.16
C GLN A 342 -19.33 -0.37 -18.51
N ASN A 343 -18.06 -0.63 -18.82
CA ASN A 343 -16.88 0.19 -18.57
C ASN A 343 -15.65 -0.64 -18.98
N ALA A 344 -15.49 -0.86 -20.28
CA ALA A 344 -14.17 -1.17 -20.83
C ALA A 344 -13.25 0.06 -20.61
N PRO A 345 -11.93 -0.12 -20.44
CA PRO A 345 -11.00 0.98 -20.66
C PRO A 345 -11.30 1.52 -22.06
N VAL A 346 -11.47 2.84 -22.20
CA VAL A 346 -11.86 3.46 -23.47
C VAL A 346 -10.81 3.11 -24.52
N THR A 347 -11.14 2.15 -25.39
CA THR A 347 -10.46 1.96 -26.66
C THR A 347 -10.76 3.20 -27.47
N THR A 348 -9.73 3.97 -27.84
CA THR A 348 -9.87 5.04 -28.81
C THR A 348 -10.19 4.42 -30.16
N ASP A 349 -11.48 4.22 -30.43
CA ASP A 349 -11.96 3.94 -31.77
C ASP A 349 -11.51 5.08 -32.70
N VAL A 350 -10.65 4.74 -33.65
CA VAL A 350 -10.09 5.63 -34.66
C VAL A 350 -11.22 6.31 -35.46
N PRO A 351 -11.35 7.65 -35.45
CA PRO A 351 -12.14 8.32 -36.46
C PRO A 351 -11.36 8.35 -37.78
N GLN A 352 -12.00 7.89 -38.85
CA GLN A 352 -11.50 8.01 -40.21
C GLN A 352 -11.14 9.46 -40.55
N SER A 353 -9.95 9.61 -41.14
CA SER A 353 -9.41 10.78 -41.84
C SER A 353 -10.45 11.65 -42.56
N THR A 354 -10.54 12.93 -42.19
CA THR A 354 -10.74 14.04 -43.14
C THR A 354 -10.05 15.32 -42.68
N ASP A 355 -9.14 15.77 -43.54
CA ASP A 355 -8.64 17.12 -43.83
C ASP A 355 -8.07 18.05 -42.73
N ILE A 356 -6.76 18.28 -42.88
CA ILE A 356 -5.89 19.24 -42.18
C ILE A 356 -6.13 20.68 -42.69
N PRO A 357 -6.16 21.68 -41.79
CA PRO A 357 -5.66 23.01 -42.10
C PRO A 357 -4.34 23.33 -41.37
N GLN A 358 -3.46 24.03 -42.08
CA GLN A 358 -2.10 24.47 -41.69
C GLN A 358 -2.03 25.37 -40.43
N PRO A 359 -0.85 25.44 -39.77
CA PRO A 359 -0.64 26.21 -38.55
C PRO A 359 -0.50 27.72 -38.82
N THR A 360 -1.10 28.54 -37.95
CA THR A 360 -0.87 29.98 -37.83
C THR A 360 0.13 30.29 -36.72
N ASP A 361 0.88 31.37 -36.94
CA ASP A 361 2.11 31.79 -36.27
C ASP A 361 2.09 31.94 -34.74
N VAL A 362 3.26 31.66 -34.16
CA VAL A 362 3.66 31.82 -32.76
C VAL A 362 3.91 33.30 -32.41
N PRO A 363 3.43 33.83 -31.26
CA PRO A 363 3.94 35.07 -30.70
C PRO A 363 5.18 34.85 -29.81
N GLN A 364 6.17 35.73 -29.96
CA GLN A 364 7.39 35.83 -29.14
C GLN A 364 7.12 36.17 -27.65
N PRO A 365 8.07 35.86 -26.75
CA PRO A 365 7.94 36.08 -25.31
C PRO A 365 8.15 37.54 -24.91
N THR A 366 7.32 38.03 -23.98
CA THR A 366 7.48 39.32 -23.28
C THR A 366 8.20 39.16 -21.95
N ASP A 367 8.94 40.21 -21.59
CA ASP A 367 9.94 40.32 -20.53
C ASP A 367 9.50 39.98 -19.09
N VAL A 368 10.49 39.49 -18.34
CA VAL A 368 10.49 39.19 -16.90
C VAL A 368 10.58 40.47 -16.06
N PRO A 369 9.80 40.62 -14.97
CA PRO A 369 10.07 41.63 -13.94
C PRO A 369 11.08 41.13 -12.88
N GLN A 370 12.01 42.00 -12.51
CA GLN A 370 12.98 41.86 -11.40
C GLN A 370 12.31 41.76 -10.01
N PRO A 371 13.03 41.21 -9.00
CA PRO A 371 12.50 41.00 -7.66
C PRO A 371 12.52 42.26 -6.80
N THR A 372 11.49 42.43 -5.97
CA THR A 372 11.37 43.50 -4.97
C THR A 372 11.77 43.00 -3.59
N ASP A 373 12.29 43.93 -2.78
CA ASP A 373 12.99 43.76 -1.52
C ASP A 373 12.27 43.02 -0.37
N VAL A 374 13.11 42.39 0.46
CA VAL A 374 12.85 41.73 1.74
C VAL A 374 12.53 42.74 2.87
N PRO A 375 11.59 42.44 3.78
CA PRO A 375 11.58 43.01 5.13
C PRO A 375 12.20 42.08 6.17
N GLN A 376 13.08 42.65 7.01
CA GLN A 376 13.71 42.03 8.18
C GLN A 376 12.75 41.81 9.36
N SER A 377 12.95 40.67 10.03
CA SER A 377 13.03 40.42 11.49
C SER A 377 12.13 41.20 12.45
N THR A 378 11.26 40.45 13.16
CA THR A 378 10.79 40.80 14.51
C THR A 378 10.75 39.56 15.40
N ASP A 379 11.56 39.61 16.46
CA ASP A 379 11.48 39.05 17.81
C ASP A 379 10.97 37.61 18.09
N VAL A 380 11.86 36.87 18.75
CA VAL A 380 11.69 35.57 19.42
C VAL A 380 10.95 35.73 20.75
N PRO A 381 9.92 34.92 21.05
CA PRO A 381 9.46 34.75 22.42
C PRO A 381 10.27 33.67 23.15
N GLN A 382 10.73 34.06 24.33
CA GLN A 382 11.53 33.28 25.27
C GLN A 382 10.69 32.21 25.99
N SER A 383 11.35 31.12 26.38
CA SER A 383 10.83 29.94 27.07
C SER A 383 9.98 30.23 28.31
N THR A 384 8.77 29.66 28.36
CA THR A 384 7.95 29.53 29.57
C THR A 384 8.03 28.10 30.12
N GLN A 385 8.21 28.01 31.45
CA GLN A 385 8.31 26.76 32.20
C GLN A 385 6.97 26.00 32.22
N THR A 386 7.04 24.68 32.09
CA THR A 386 5.92 23.74 32.20
C THR A 386 5.33 23.71 33.63
N PRO A 387 4.02 23.94 33.83
CA PRO A 387 3.34 23.67 35.10
C PRO A 387 2.98 22.18 35.23
N ALA A 388 2.93 21.70 36.48
CA ALA A 388 2.50 20.35 36.85
C ALA A 388 1.07 20.01 36.35
N PRO A 389 0.74 18.72 36.09
CA PRO A 389 -0.48 18.34 35.39
C PRO A 389 -1.73 18.59 36.25
N GLN A 390 -2.65 19.39 35.71
CA GLN A 390 -4.02 19.50 36.23
C GLN A 390 -4.87 18.37 35.64
N GLN A 391 -5.73 17.75 36.47
CA GLN A 391 -6.69 16.74 36.05
C GLN A 391 -7.60 17.30 34.94
N GLN A 392 -7.48 16.75 33.74
CA GLN A 392 -8.23 17.19 32.57
C GLN A 392 -9.66 16.65 32.66
N GLN A 393 -10.64 17.56 32.79
CA GLN A 393 -12.06 17.21 32.84
C GLN A 393 -12.60 17.12 31.41
N TYR A 394 -12.78 15.89 30.92
CA TYR A 394 -13.34 15.61 29.60
C TYR A 394 -14.83 15.98 29.52
N LYS A 395 -15.29 16.41 28.34
CA LYS A 395 -16.68 16.82 28.06
C LYS A 395 -17.48 15.74 27.33
N CYS A 396 -16.82 14.95 26.50
CA CYS A 396 -17.38 13.83 25.74
C CYS A 396 -16.42 12.64 25.80
N ILE A 397 -16.93 11.45 25.51
CA ILE A 397 -16.12 10.22 25.54
C ILE A 397 -14.98 10.28 24.51
N SER A 398 -15.21 10.92 23.36
CA SER A 398 -14.20 11.01 22.30
C SER A 398 -12.95 11.76 22.74
N GLU A 399 -13.02 12.72 23.68
CA GLU A 399 -11.82 13.43 24.18
C GLU A 399 -10.91 12.50 24.98
N VAL A 400 -11.47 11.45 25.59
CA VAL A 400 -10.68 10.38 26.24
C VAL A 400 -9.94 9.56 25.18
N LEU A 401 -10.53 9.42 23.99
CA LEU A 401 -9.99 8.69 22.85
C LEU A 401 -9.11 9.57 21.94
N GLY A 402 -8.85 10.83 22.32
CA GLY A 402 -8.00 11.76 21.56
C GLY A 402 -8.72 12.59 20.49
N TYR A 403 -10.05 12.53 20.39
CA TYR A 403 -10.86 13.29 19.43
C TYR A 403 -11.68 14.40 20.12
N PRO A 404 -11.86 15.57 19.49
CA PRO A 404 -12.64 16.66 20.10
C PRO A 404 -14.13 16.30 20.25
N CYS A 405 -14.82 16.94 21.18
CA CYS A 405 -16.29 16.92 21.16
C CYS A 405 -16.83 17.71 19.97
N CYS A 406 -17.96 17.28 19.44
CA CYS A 406 -18.63 18.04 18.40
C CYS A 406 -19.07 19.41 18.90
N SER A 407 -19.08 20.38 17.99
CA SER A 407 -19.74 21.67 18.24
C SER A 407 -21.22 21.42 18.58
N PRO A 408 -21.84 22.17 19.50
CA PRO A 408 -23.26 22.00 19.84
C PRO A 408 -24.24 22.13 18.65
N GLU A 409 -23.79 22.73 17.54
CA GLU A 409 -24.56 22.89 16.30
C GLU A 409 -24.55 21.61 15.43
N ILE A 410 -23.56 20.74 15.63
CA ILE A 410 -23.44 19.45 14.94
C ILE A 410 -24.19 18.41 15.76
N THR A 411 -25.29 17.91 15.21
CA THR A 411 -26.16 16.92 15.88
C THR A 411 -26.43 15.68 15.03
N GLU A 412 -26.01 15.69 13.77
CA GLU A 412 -26.14 14.56 12.86
C GLU A 412 -25.15 13.46 13.26
N VAL A 413 -25.67 12.25 13.50
CA VAL A 413 -24.83 11.08 13.78
C VAL A 413 -24.44 10.45 12.45
N PHE A 414 -23.14 10.43 12.15
CA PHE A 414 -22.60 9.80 10.95
C PHE A 414 -22.33 8.32 11.17
N THR A 415 -21.85 7.96 12.36
CA THR A 415 -21.61 6.58 12.76
C THR A 415 -21.76 6.42 14.26
N THR A 416 -22.03 5.21 14.72
CA THR A 416 -22.11 4.84 16.12
C THR A 416 -21.23 3.62 16.35
N ASP A 417 -20.37 3.67 17.36
CA ASP A 417 -19.52 2.56 17.78
C ASP A 417 -19.77 2.20 19.25
N ILE A 418 -18.87 1.42 19.83
CA ILE A 418 -18.96 1.00 21.23
C ILE A 418 -18.76 2.16 22.24
N ASN A 419 -18.13 3.25 21.79
CA ASN A 419 -17.84 4.45 22.57
C ASN A 419 -18.88 5.56 22.38
N GLY A 420 -19.79 5.38 21.42
CA GLY A 420 -21.00 6.18 21.28
C GLY A 420 -21.21 6.71 19.87
N ASP A 421 -21.88 7.85 19.79
CA ASP A 421 -22.25 8.51 18.54
C ASP A 421 -21.15 9.48 18.10
N TRP A 422 -20.84 9.45 16.81
CA TRP A 422 -19.81 10.25 16.18
C TRP A 422 -20.38 11.06 15.01
N SER A 423 -19.80 12.24 14.80
CA SER A 423 -20.09 13.10 13.66
C SER A 423 -18.80 13.63 13.04
N TYR A 424 -18.93 14.28 11.90
CA TYR A 424 -17.83 14.91 11.19
C TYR A 424 -18.05 16.42 11.12
N ASP A 425 -17.13 17.19 11.70
CA ASP A 425 -17.12 18.64 11.59
C ASP A 425 -16.52 19.02 10.23
N PHE A 426 -17.38 19.30 9.24
CA PHE A 426 -16.95 19.64 7.88
C PHE A 426 -16.19 20.97 7.79
N GLU A 427 -16.38 21.90 8.74
CA GLU A 427 -15.64 23.16 8.76
C GLU A 427 -14.20 22.94 9.21
N LYS A 428 -14.00 22.07 10.21
CA LYS A 428 -12.67 21.74 10.75
C LYS A 428 -12.03 20.50 10.12
N GLN A 429 -12.77 19.79 9.28
CA GLN A 429 -12.37 18.53 8.65
C GLN A 429 -11.87 17.50 9.68
N ILE A 430 -12.61 17.31 10.77
CA ILE A 430 -12.22 16.41 11.86
C ILE A 430 -13.42 15.62 12.40
N TRP A 431 -13.17 14.36 12.78
CA TRP A 431 -14.14 13.55 13.53
C TRP A 431 -14.31 14.08 14.94
N CYS A 432 -15.55 14.08 15.42
CA CYS A 432 -15.88 14.54 16.76
C CYS A 432 -16.93 13.65 17.42
N GLY A 433 -16.87 13.54 18.75
CA GLY A 433 -17.82 12.74 19.52
C GLY A 433 -19.05 13.54 19.96
N LEU A 434 -20.21 12.91 19.85
CA LEU A 434 -21.49 13.44 20.34
C LEU A 434 -21.86 12.90 21.72
N THR A 435 -21.29 11.77 22.15
CA THR A 435 -21.63 11.13 23.41
C THR A 435 -21.00 11.84 24.62
N PRO A 436 -21.82 12.34 25.57
CA PRO A 436 -21.32 13.07 26.74
C PRO A 436 -20.43 12.20 27.64
N TYR A 437 -19.44 12.83 28.25
CA TYR A 437 -18.58 12.19 29.23
C TYR A 437 -19.37 11.98 30.53
N LYS A 438 -19.48 10.73 30.98
CA LYS A 438 -20.11 10.36 32.25
C LYS A 438 -19.03 9.88 33.22
N THR A 439 -18.97 10.49 34.41
CA THR A 439 -18.19 9.99 35.55
C THR A 439 -19.12 9.59 36.68
N SER A 440 -18.82 8.49 37.36
CA SER A 440 -19.46 8.16 38.63
C SER A 440 -18.42 8.19 39.76
N THR A 441 -18.81 8.72 40.91
CA THR A 441 -18.07 8.58 42.18
C THR A 441 -18.50 7.35 42.97
N GLU A 442 -19.47 6.58 42.47
CA GLU A 442 -19.95 5.38 43.16
C GLU A 442 -19.11 4.17 42.74
N THR A 443 -18.29 3.72 43.68
CA THR A 443 -17.59 2.43 43.66
C THR A 443 -18.61 1.30 43.83
N GLY A 444 -19.36 1.02 42.76
CA GLY A 444 -20.11 -0.24 42.65
C GLY A 444 -19.15 -1.41 42.40
N GLU A 445 -19.55 -2.62 42.78
CA GLU A 445 -18.77 -3.85 42.54
C GLU A 445 -18.41 -3.98 41.06
N CYS A 446 -17.12 -3.97 40.76
CA CYS A 446 -16.61 -4.11 39.41
C CYS A 446 -16.40 -5.59 39.08
N TRP A 447 -16.90 -6.03 37.94
CA TRP A 447 -16.70 -7.41 37.50
C TRP A 447 -15.22 -7.75 37.26
N SER A 448 -14.36 -6.76 37.00
CA SER A 448 -12.93 -6.94 36.73
C SER A 448 -12.08 -7.15 37.98
N GLU A 449 -12.57 -6.76 39.17
CA GLU A 449 -11.82 -6.87 40.42
C GLU A 449 -11.49 -8.32 40.77
N LYS A 450 -12.37 -9.26 40.41
CA LYS A 450 -12.14 -10.71 40.60
C LYS A 450 -10.95 -11.24 39.77
N PHE A 451 -10.53 -10.48 38.75
CA PHE A 451 -9.36 -10.78 37.91
C PHE A 451 -8.14 -9.93 38.28
N GLY A 452 -8.22 -9.12 39.34
CA GLY A 452 -7.12 -8.27 39.81
C GLY A 452 -7.04 -6.89 39.16
N TYR A 453 -8.04 -6.49 38.38
CA TYR A 453 -8.05 -5.20 37.68
C TYR A 453 -9.05 -4.21 38.31
N PRO A 454 -8.67 -2.93 38.52
CA PRO A 454 -9.54 -1.92 39.09
C PRO A 454 -10.75 -1.60 38.19
N CYS A 455 -11.69 -0.83 38.72
CA CYS A 455 -12.80 -0.31 37.93
C CYS A 455 -12.42 0.97 37.19
N CYS A 456 -12.93 1.16 35.97
CA CYS A 456 -12.69 2.42 35.25
C CYS A 456 -13.46 3.57 35.90
N ASP A 457 -12.87 4.76 35.87
CA ASP A 457 -13.48 6.01 36.32
C ASP A 457 -14.36 6.68 35.25
N ASN A 458 -14.37 6.11 34.04
CA ASN A 458 -15.10 6.56 32.88
C ASN A 458 -15.68 5.38 32.07
N CYS A 459 -16.42 5.71 31.01
CA CYS A 459 -17.12 4.74 30.16
C CYS A 459 -16.46 4.48 28.80
N ALA A 460 -15.23 4.95 28.57
CA ALA A 460 -14.52 4.71 27.31
C ALA A 460 -14.00 3.27 27.24
N VAL A 461 -14.46 2.54 26.23
CA VAL A 461 -14.16 1.14 25.98
C VAL A 461 -13.02 1.05 24.96
N TYR A 462 -11.96 0.36 25.36
CA TYR A 462 -10.77 0.10 24.54
C TYR A 462 -10.75 -1.34 24.01
N ASP A 463 -11.36 -2.28 24.73
CA ASP A 463 -11.40 -3.68 24.33
C ASP A 463 -12.66 -4.39 24.87
N VAL A 464 -13.01 -5.52 24.26
CA VAL A 464 -14.13 -6.37 24.69
C VAL A 464 -13.73 -7.83 24.57
N ASP A 465 -13.80 -8.56 25.68
CA ASP A 465 -13.58 -10.00 25.72
C ASP A 465 -14.81 -10.75 26.27
N ASP A 466 -14.67 -12.07 26.48
CA ASP A 466 -15.70 -12.91 27.06
C ASP A 466 -16.08 -12.52 28.51
N ASN A 467 -15.25 -11.72 29.18
CA ASN A 467 -15.45 -11.29 30.57
C ASN A 467 -16.20 -9.96 30.67
N GLY A 468 -15.98 -9.05 29.72
CA GLY A 468 -16.69 -7.77 29.65
C GLY A 468 -15.97 -6.71 28.81
N LYS A 469 -16.43 -5.47 28.95
CA LYS A 469 -15.86 -4.29 28.28
C LYS A 469 -14.72 -3.72 29.11
N TRP A 470 -13.53 -3.57 28.55
CA TRP A 470 -12.35 -3.06 29.23
C TRP A 470 -12.07 -1.61 28.84
N GLY A 471 -11.62 -0.82 29.82
CA GLY A 471 -11.05 0.50 29.62
C GLY A 471 -9.60 0.55 30.07
N TYR A 472 -8.91 1.63 29.72
CA TYR A 472 -7.50 1.81 30.08
C TYR A 472 -7.26 3.16 30.75
N ASN A 473 -6.63 3.16 31.92
CA ASN A 473 -6.23 4.39 32.60
C ASN A 473 -4.78 4.73 32.24
N PHE A 474 -4.59 5.78 31.43
CA PHE A 474 -3.27 6.22 30.97
C PHE A 474 -2.41 6.87 32.06
N GLN A 475 -3.00 7.38 33.15
CA GLN A 475 -2.24 7.97 34.25
C GLN A 475 -1.59 6.88 35.12
N THR A 476 -2.33 5.79 35.37
CA THR A 476 -1.84 4.66 36.17
C THR A 476 -1.26 3.53 35.34
N GLN A 477 -1.41 3.57 34.01
CA GLN A 477 -0.99 2.53 33.07
C GLN A 477 -1.60 1.16 33.41
N THR A 478 -2.89 1.13 33.70
CA THR A 478 -3.59 -0.08 34.13
C THR A 478 -4.89 -0.26 33.36
N TRP A 479 -5.12 -1.50 32.91
CA TRP A 479 -6.43 -1.96 32.46
C TRP A 479 -7.45 -1.93 33.60
N CYS A 480 -8.68 -1.59 33.27
CA CYS A 480 -9.79 -1.50 34.20
C CYS A 480 -11.08 -2.06 33.57
N GLY A 481 -11.97 -2.60 34.40
CA GLY A 481 -13.28 -3.05 33.92
C GLY A 481 -14.24 -1.88 33.77
N ILE A 482 -14.95 -1.81 32.64
CA ILE A 482 -15.97 -0.79 32.43
C ILE A 482 -17.14 -1.03 33.38
N PRO A 483 -17.51 -0.04 34.21
CA PRO A 483 -18.59 -0.19 35.18
C PRO A 483 -19.95 -0.46 34.53
N SER A 484 -20.83 -1.13 35.27
CA SER A 484 -22.20 -1.43 34.82
C SER A 484 -23.07 -0.19 34.57
N PHE A 485 -22.80 0.94 35.24
CA PHE A 485 -23.54 2.19 34.99
C PHE A 485 -23.31 2.77 33.58
N CYS A 486 -22.25 2.32 32.89
CA CYS A 486 -21.95 2.69 31.51
C CYS A 486 -22.84 1.93 30.49
N GLN A 487 -23.70 1.02 30.94
CA GLN A 487 -24.60 0.23 30.07
C GLN A 487 -25.95 0.90 29.77
N ASN A 488 -26.13 2.19 30.10
CA ASN A 488 -27.35 2.97 29.85
C ASN A 488 -27.17 4.08 28.81
#